data_AF-A0AA37W5P5-F1
#
_entry.id   AF-A0AA37W5P5-F1
#
_cell.length_a   1.000
_cell.length_b   1.000
_cell.length_c   1.000
_cell.angle_alpha   90.00
_cell.angle_beta   90.00
_cell.angle_gamma   90.00
#
_symmetry.space_group_name_H-M   'P 1'
#
loop_
_entity.id
_entity.type
_entity.pdbx_description
1 polymer ?
#
loop_
_entity_poly.entity_id
_entity_poly.type
_entity_poly.pdbx_seq_one_letter_code
_entity_poly.pdbx_strand_id
1 'polypeptide(L)' 'MMTLQQALQDAKKLSKKERAELAHSLLNSLEEGQDDNVEQAWLDVANQRLKALESGEQDAVSWDDIKKEIRD' A
#
# COMPACT_ATOMS: atom_id res chain seq x y z
N MET A 1 -21.55 -6.22 23.08
CA MET A 1 -20.59 -5.47 22.25
C MET A 1 -19.26 -5.46 23.00
N MET A 2 -18.16 -5.86 22.37
CA MET A 2 -16.83 -5.82 23.00
C MET A 2 -16.36 -4.36 23.07
N THR A 3 -15.74 -3.94 24.18
CA THR A 3 -15.14 -2.60 24.28
C THR A 3 -13.73 -2.59 23.71
N LEU A 4 -13.26 -1.43 23.25
CA LEU A 4 -11.87 -1.25 22.79
C LEU A 4 -10.86 -1.65 23.88
N GLN A 5 -11.15 -1.30 25.14
CA GLN A 5 -10.29 -1.64 26.26
C GLN A 5 -10.18 -3.16 26.47
N GLN A 6 -11.28 -3.90 26.35
CA GLN A 6 -11.26 -5.36 26.41
C GLN A 6 -10.46 -5.96 25.25
N ALA A 7 -10.66 -5.46 24.02
CA ALA A 7 -9.93 -5.91 22.84
C ALA A 7 -8.40 -5.74 23.00
N LEU A 8 -7.97 -4.59 23.53
CA LEU A 8 -6.56 -4.34 23.79
C LEU A 8 -5.98 -5.25 24.89
N GLN A 9 -6.75 -5.54 25.94
CA GLN A 9 -6.30 -6.44 27.00
C GLN A 9 -6.14 -7.88 26.50
N ASP A 10 -7.06 -8.33 25.65
CA ASP A 10 -6.98 -9.68 25.08
C ASP A 10 -5.86 -9.79 24.04
N ALA A 11 -5.67 -8.79 23.18
CA ALA A 11 -4.55 -8.75 22.24
C ALA A 11 -3.18 -8.78 22.93
N LYS A 12 -3.04 -8.23 24.14
CA LYS A 12 -1.78 -8.27 24.92
C LYS A 12 -1.39 -9.68 25.36
N LYS A 13 -2.35 -10.61 25.48
CA LYS A 13 -2.09 -12.01 25.84
C LYS A 13 -1.47 -12.83 24.71
N LEU A 14 -1.56 -12.34 23.47
CA LEU A 14 -0.99 -12.96 22.29
C LEU A 14 0.53 -12.78 22.23
N SER A 15 1.21 -13.72 21.57
CA SER A 15 2.62 -13.58 21.20
C SER A 15 2.83 -12.43 20.21
N LYS A 16 4.09 -12.01 20.02
CA LYS A 16 4.41 -10.96 19.03
C LYS A 16 3.93 -11.31 17.62
N LYS A 17 4.05 -12.59 17.23
CA LYS A 17 3.65 -13.08 15.91
C LYS A 17 2.13 -13.01 15.73
N GLU A 18 1.38 -13.56 16.68
CA GLU A 18 -0.09 -13.53 16.65
C GLU A 18 -0.65 -12.11 16.73
N ARG A 19 0.01 -11.19 17.47
CA ARG A 19 -0.36 -9.77 17.44
C ARG A 19 -0.15 -9.13 16.07
N ALA A 20 0.92 -9.50 15.36
CA ALA A 20 1.17 -8.99 14.01
C ALA A 20 0.12 -9.51 13.01
N GLU A 21 -0.24 -10.79 13.12
CA GLU A 21 -1.32 -11.39 12.33
C GLU A 21 -2.67 -10.71 12.61
N LEU A 22 -3.01 -10.52 13.90
CA LEU A 22 -4.24 -9.80 14.30
C LEU A 22 -4.26 -8.36 13.76
N ALA A 23 -3.14 -7.63 13.85
CA ALA A 23 -3.05 -6.28 13.33
C ALA A 23 -3.27 -6.25 11.81
N HIS A 24 -2.66 -7.17 11.06
CA HIS A 24 -2.84 -7.29 9.62
C HIS A 24 -4.31 -7.58 9.26
N SER A 25 -4.95 -8.55 9.92
CA SER A 25 -6.36 -8.87 9.67
C SER A 25 -7.29 -7.70 9.98
N LEU A 26 -7.02 -6.95 11.05
CA LEU A 26 -7.80 -5.77 11.40
C LEU A 26 -7.62 -4.66 10.37
N LEU A 27 -6.40 -4.39 9.91
CA LEU A 27 -6.15 -3.41 8.85
C LEU A 27 -6.89 -3.78 7.56
N ASN A 28 -6.80 -5.03 7.13
CA ASN A 28 -7.53 -5.50 5.95
C ASN A 28 -9.06 -5.42 6.13
N SER A 29 -9.58 -5.56 7.35
CA SER A 29 -11.02 -5.41 7.61
C SER A 29 -11.50 -3.95 7.57
N LEU A 30 -10.58 -3.00 7.69
CA LEU A 30 -10.85 -1.57 7.56
C LEU A 30 -10.73 -1.08 6.12
N GLU A 31 -10.15 -1.88 5.23
CA GLU A 31 -10.22 -1.64 3.79
C GLU A 31 -11.67 -1.86 3.36
N GLU A 32 -12.43 -0.79 3.27
CA GLU A 32 -13.72 -0.78 2.58
C GLU A 32 -13.45 -1.32 1.17
N GLY A 33 -14.18 -2.38 0.81
CA GLY A 33 -13.83 -3.29 -0.29
C GLY A 33 -13.32 -2.57 -1.52
N GLN A 34 -12.25 -3.13 -2.13
CA GLN A 34 -11.57 -2.65 -3.34
C GLN A 34 -12.45 -1.63 -4.06
N ASP A 35 -12.11 -0.34 -3.93
CA ASP A 35 -12.81 0.70 -4.68
C ASP A 35 -12.89 0.19 -6.13
N ASP A 36 -14.10 0.02 -6.65
CA ASP A 36 -14.31 -0.55 -7.99
C ASP A 36 -13.55 0.26 -9.06
N ASN A 37 -13.11 1.47 -8.68
CA ASN A 37 -12.32 2.39 -9.46
C ASN A 37 -10.79 2.29 -9.25
N VAL A 38 -10.25 1.33 -8.47
CA VAL A 38 -8.78 1.16 -8.29
C VAL A 38 -8.09 0.98 -9.63
N GLU A 39 -8.65 0.14 -10.51
CA GLU A 39 -8.11 -0.08 -11.85
C GLU A 39 -8.08 1.21 -12.67
N GLN A 40 -9.16 1.99 -12.64
CA GLN A 40 -9.23 3.27 -13.34
C GLN A 40 -8.25 4.29 -12.76
N ALA A 41 -8.09 4.34 -11.44
CA ALA A 41 -7.12 5.20 -10.78
C ALA A 41 -5.68 4.86 -11.20
N TRP A 42 -5.35 3.56 -11.34
CA TRP A 42 -4.07 3.11 -11.88
C TRP A 42 -3.89 3.50 -13.35
N LEU A 43 -4.93 3.32 -14.17
CA LEU A 43 -4.91 3.74 -15.58
C LEU A 43 -4.71 5.25 -15.73
N ASP A 44 -5.36 6.05 -14.89
CA ASP A 44 -5.23 7.52 -14.91
C ASP A 44 -3.80 7.94 -14.58
N VAL A 45 -3.20 7.35 -13.55
CA VAL A 45 -1.79 7.59 -13.19
C VAL A 45 -0.84 7.17 -14.31
N ALA A 46 -1.06 6.00 -14.91
CA ALA A 46 -0.23 5.51 -16.01
C ALA A 46 -0.30 6.44 -17.23
N ASN A 47 -1.51 6.87 -17.62
CA ASN A 47 -1.73 7.79 -18.73
C ASN A 47 -1.14 9.18 -18.45
N GLN A 48 -1.28 9.69 -17.22
CA GLN A 48 -0.68 10.97 -16.82
C GLN A 48 0.85 10.91 -16.93
N ARG A 49 1.47 9.85 -16.43
CA ARG A 49 2.93 9.68 -16.50
C ARG A 49 3.42 9.53 -17.93
N LEU A 50 2.71 8.77 -18.76
CA LEU A 50 3.07 8.64 -20.18
C LEU A 50 3.04 9.99 -20.89
N LYS A 51 1.97 10.78 -20.70
CA LYS A 51 1.87 12.11 -21.31
C LYS A 51 2.98 13.05 -20.86
N ALA A 52 3.36 13.02 -19.59
CA ALA A 52 4.44 13.85 -19.06
C ALA A 52 5.81 13.48 -19.64
N LEU A 53 6.03 12.20 -19.95
CA LEU A 53 7.23 11.73 -20.65
C LEU A 53 7.19 12.11 -22.14
N GLU A 54 6.05 11.96 -22.80
CA GLU A 54 5.88 12.32 -24.22
C GLU A 54 5.99 13.83 -24.45
N SER A 55 5.53 14.65 -23.52
CA SER A 55 5.63 16.12 -23.59
C SER A 55 7.03 16.65 -23.31
N GLY A 56 7.92 15.82 -22.75
CA GLY A 56 9.24 16.24 -22.27
C GLY A 56 9.18 17.14 -21.03
N GLU A 57 8.04 17.20 -20.34
CA GLU A 57 7.87 17.95 -19.09
C GLU A 57 8.59 17.27 -17.91
N GLN A 58 8.83 15.96 -18.02
CA GLN A 58 9.62 15.20 -17.06
C GLN A 58 10.78 14.45 -17.71
N ASP A 59 11.93 14.51 -17.05
CA ASP A 59 13.12 13.76 -17.46
C ASP A 59 12.92 12.27 -17.19
N ALA A 60 13.00 11.46 -18.25
CA ALA A 60 13.03 10.02 -18.13
C ALA A 60 14.39 9.58 -17.57
N VAL A 61 14.37 8.77 -16.53
CA VAL A 61 15.56 8.07 -16.03
C VAL A 61 15.66 6.69 -16.68
N SER A 62 16.88 6.34 -17.13
CA SER A 62 17.14 5.02 -17.69
C SER A 62 17.00 3.94 -16.63
N TRP A 63 16.40 2.81 -17.01
CA TRP A 63 16.35 1.63 -16.15
C TRP A 63 17.74 1.14 -15.75
N ASP A 64 18.74 1.25 -16.63
CA ASP A 64 20.11 0.85 -16.32
C ASP A 64 20.76 1.74 -15.25
N ASP A 65 20.34 3.00 -15.14
CA ASP A 65 20.84 3.92 -14.12
C ASP A 65 20.15 3.66 -12.78
N ILE A 66 18.82 3.52 -12.78
CA ILE A 66 18.04 3.17 -11.58
C ILE A 66 18.50 1.83 -11.00
N LYS A 67 18.77 0.83 -11.85
CA LYS A 67 19.24 -0.50 -11.41
C LYS A 67 20.55 -0.44 -10.63
N LYS A 68 21.41 0.56 -10.85
CA LYS A 68 22.65 0.74 -10.07
C LYS A 68 22.38 1.25 -8.66
N GLU A 69 21.27 1.97 -8.46
CA GLU A 69 20.87 2.55 -7.18
C GLU A 69 20.07 1.56 -6.31
N ILE A 70 19.32 0.62 -6.92
CA ILE A 70 18.58 -0.45 -6.23
C ILE A 70 19.53 -1.59 -5.79
N ARG A 71 20.76 -1.29 -5.38
CA ARG A 71 21.66 -2.33 -4.87
C ARG A 71 21.32 -2.65 -3.42
N ASP A 72 20.93 -3.91 -3.19
CA ASP A 72 20.60 -4.56 -1.90
C ASP A 72 21.45 -4.13 -0.69
#